data_AF-A0A3R7SLL5-F1
#
_entry.id   AF-A0A3R7SLL5-F1
#
_cell.length_a   1.000
_cell.length_b   1.000
_cell.length_c   1.000
_cell.angle_alpha   90.00
_cell.angle_beta   90.00
_cell.angle_gamma   90.00
#
_symmetry.space_group_name_H-M   'P 1'
#
loop_
_entity.id
_entity.type
_entity.pdbx_description
1 polymer ?
#
loop_
_entity_poly.entity_id
_entity_poly.type
_entity_poly.pdbx_seq_one_letter_code
_entity_poly.pdbx_strand_id
1 'polypeptide(L)'
;MMGGTKWVSNINLTTVLFAGPFFLIWSIQNTVAWAYHSTQALPFTTIILLLLMWIFVGYPLTIFGGILGKNGRIEYNFPCRTKNIAREIPSGPWYRSSWAHCAVGGFLPFSAISVEMYYIFSTLWGREQYTLYGILGVVFIILLSVTACVSVALTYFQLAAEDYRWWWRSIFSAGSTGGFVLMYCVFYYLKRSNMSGGLQTIEFVGWSLLTCYVFFLTLGTVSFMASLTFVKYIYRNIKMD
;
A
#
# COMPACT_ATOMS: atom_id res chain seq x y z
N MET A 1 14.24 5.10 11.90
CA MET A 1 14.03 6.36 11.17
C MET A 1 13.51 7.49 12.06
N MET A 2 12.82 7.22 13.18
CA MET A 2 12.26 8.24 14.08
C MET A 2 12.69 8.07 15.55
N GLY A 3 13.93 7.61 15.80
CA GLY A 3 14.46 7.45 17.17
C GLY A 3 13.92 6.27 18.00
N GLY A 4 13.01 5.44 17.47
CA GLY A 4 12.46 4.30 18.20
C GLY A 4 13.48 3.19 18.51
N THR A 5 13.47 2.68 19.75
CA THR A 5 14.39 1.65 20.28
C THR A 5 13.98 0.21 19.93
N LYS A 6 12.68 -0.04 19.72
CA LYS A 6 12.10 -1.39 19.48
C LYS A 6 12.19 -1.85 18.02
N TRP A 7 13.39 -1.93 17.45
CA TRP A 7 13.58 -2.26 16.03
C TRP A 7 13.18 -3.70 15.67
N VAL A 8 13.42 -4.68 16.54
CA VAL A 8 13.05 -6.10 16.30
C VAL A 8 11.53 -6.27 16.23
N SER A 9 10.80 -5.65 17.16
CA SER A 9 9.34 -5.69 17.17
C SER A 9 8.74 -5.06 15.91
N ASN A 10 9.35 -4.00 15.38
CA ASN A 10 8.90 -3.39 14.13
C ASN A 10 9.13 -4.28 12.91
N ILE A 11 10.23 -5.04 12.86
CA ILE A 11 10.49 -6.01 11.79
C ILE A 11 9.42 -7.11 11.84
N ASN A 12 9.18 -7.71 13.01
CA ASN A 12 8.15 -8.73 13.18
C ASN A 12 6.75 -8.21 12.80
N LEU A 13 6.42 -6.99 13.24
CA LEU A 13 5.17 -6.35 12.87
C LEU A 13 5.04 -6.18 11.35
N THR A 14 6.11 -5.73 10.67
CA THR A 14 6.12 -5.54 9.21
C THR A 14 5.90 -6.86 8.49
N THR A 15 6.58 -7.91 8.94
CA THR A 15 6.46 -9.24 8.33
C THR A 15 5.06 -9.82 8.53
N VAL A 16 4.49 -9.70 9.73
CA VAL A 16 3.11 -10.18 10.01
C VAL A 16 2.07 -9.33 9.28
N LEU A 17 2.28 -8.01 9.16
CA LEU A 17 1.36 -7.10 8.48
C LEU A 17 1.17 -7.46 7.00
N PHE A 18 2.23 -7.91 6.32
CA PHE A 18 2.13 -8.37 4.94
C PHE A 18 1.75 -9.85 4.85
N ALA A 19 2.48 -10.72 5.54
CA ALA A 19 2.35 -12.17 5.38
C ALA A 19 1.06 -12.71 6.00
N GLY A 20 0.58 -12.14 7.11
CA GLY A 20 -0.64 -12.61 7.80
C GLY A 20 -1.87 -12.57 6.90
N PRO A 21 -2.25 -11.40 6.35
CA PRO A 21 -3.35 -11.29 5.40
C PRO A 21 -3.14 -12.13 4.13
N PHE A 22 -1.91 -12.20 3.62
CA PHE A 22 -1.57 -13.02 2.46
C PHE A 22 -1.88 -14.51 2.70
N PHE A 23 -1.33 -15.10 3.77
CA PHE A 23 -1.56 -16.50 4.10
C PHE A 23 -3.01 -16.78 4.46
N LEU A 24 -3.69 -15.84 5.12
CA LEU A 24 -5.12 -15.99 5.46
C LEU A 24 -5.98 -16.08 4.21
N ILE A 25 -5.84 -15.12 3.29
CA ILE A 25 -6.59 -15.12 2.03
C ILE A 25 -6.25 -16.36 1.22
N TRP A 26 -4.97 -16.67 1.05
CA TRP A 26 -4.52 -17.85 0.32
C TRP A 26 -5.05 -19.16 0.91
N SER A 27 -5.08 -19.29 2.25
CA SER A 27 -5.61 -20.49 2.91
C SER A 27 -7.11 -20.66 2.68
N ILE A 28 -7.88 -19.57 2.72
CA ILE A 28 -9.31 -19.58 2.37
C ILE A 28 -9.49 -20.03 0.93
N GLN A 29 -8.74 -19.42 -0.01
CA GLN A 29 -8.81 -19.78 -1.43
C GLN A 29 -8.47 -21.25 -1.68
N ASN A 30 -7.37 -21.72 -1.11
CA ASN A 30 -6.94 -23.10 -1.27
C ASN A 30 -7.95 -24.09 -0.67
N THR A 31 -8.55 -23.78 0.48
CA THR A 31 -9.59 -24.61 1.10
C THR A 31 -10.83 -24.72 0.20
N VAL A 32 -11.26 -23.62 -0.40
CA VAL A 32 -12.38 -23.62 -1.35
C VAL A 32 -12.02 -24.39 -2.61
N ALA A 33 -10.82 -24.22 -3.16
CA ALA A 33 -10.35 -24.99 -4.31
C ALA A 33 -10.36 -26.51 -4.04
N TRP A 34 -9.94 -26.93 -2.84
CA TRP A 34 -10.04 -28.32 -2.38
C TRP A 34 -11.49 -28.81 -2.30
N ALA A 35 -12.40 -28.00 -1.76
CA ALA A 35 -13.81 -28.36 -1.62
C ALA A 35 -14.52 -28.56 -2.97
N TYR A 36 -14.10 -27.83 -4.00
CA TYR A 36 -14.61 -27.95 -5.37
C TYR A 36 -13.82 -28.95 -6.24
N HIS A 37 -12.83 -29.66 -5.68
CA HIS A 37 -11.92 -30.54 -6.42
C HIS A 37 -11.28 -29.85 -7.64
N SER A 38 -10.98 -28.56 -7.51
CA SER A 38 -10.38 -27.76 -8.58
C SER A 38 -8.91 -28.14 -8.78
N THR A 39 -8.41 -28.09 -10.02
CA THR A 39 -6.99 -28.29 -10.33
C THR A 39 -6.10 -27.17 -9.78
N GLN A 40 -6.69 -26.05 -9.35
CA GLN A 40 -5.99 -24.97 -8.66
C GLN A 40 -5.67 -25.28 -7.20
N ALA A 41 -6.26 -26.36 -6.65
CA ALA A 41 -6.00 -26.82 -5.29
C ALA A 41 -4.55 -27.27 -5.15
N LEU A 42 -3.77 -26.60 -4.30
CA LEU A 42 -2.39 -26.98 -4.04
C LEU A 42 -2.36 -28.19 -3.10
N PRO A 43 -1.63 -29.27 -3.45
CA PRO A 43 -1.54 -30.46 -2.60
C PRO A 43 -0.81 -30.16 -1.30
N PHE A 44 -1.13 -30.87 -0.22
CA PHE A 44 -0.63 -30.60 1.13
C PHE A 44 0.92 -30.49 1.20
N THR A 45 1.63 -31.33 0.46
CA THR A 45 3.11 -31.28 0.36
C THR A 45 3.62 -29.92 -0.15
N THR A 46 2.95 -29.34 -1.14
CA THR A 46 3.35 -28.02 -1.68
C THR A 46 3.04 -26.90 -0.69
N ILE A 47 1.97 -27.00 0.09
CA ILE A 47 1.63 -26.04 1.15
C ILE A 47 2.77 -26.00 2.19
N ILE A 48 3.22 -27.18 2.65
CA ILE A 48 4.36 -27.26 3.58
C ILE A 48 5.61 -26.66 2.94
N LEU A 49 5.91 -27.00 1.68
CA LEU A 49 7.08 -26.47 0.99
C LEU A 49 7.06 -24.94 0.89
N LEU A 50 5.93 -24.34 0.53
CA LEU A 50 5.78 -22.88 0.46
C LEU A 50 5.94 -22.23 1.85
N LEU A 51 5.41 -22.85 2.89
CA LEU A 51 5.55 -22.37 4.28
C LEU A 51 7.01 -22.45 4.74
N LEU A 52 7.71 -23.56 4.47
CA LEU A 52 9.14 -23.70 4.78
C LEU A 52 9.98 -22.69 3.99
N MET A 53 9.69 -22.50 2.70
CA MET A 53 10.36 -21.49 1.88
C MET A 53 10.16 -20.08 2.45
N TRP A 54 8.95 -19.75 2.91
CA TRP A 54 8.71 -18.46 3.56
C TRP A 54 9.46 -18.32 4.89
N ILE A 55 9.50 -19.36 5.73
CA ILE A 55 10.22 -19.33 7.02
C ILE A 55 11.74 -19.26 6.83
N PHE A 56 12.31 -20.01 5.89
CA PHE A 56 13.76 -20.13 5.72
C PHE A 56 14.36 -19.11 4.74
N VAL A 57 13.57 -18.58 3.83
CA VAL A 57 14.04 -17.59 2.84
C VAL A 57 13.37 -16.24 3.10
N GLY A 58 12.04 -16.20 3.07
CA GLY A 58 11.28 -14.94 3.18
C GLY A 58 11.55 -14.18 4.48
N TYR A 59 11.36 -14.82 5.64
CA TYR A 59 11.52 -14.18 6.94
C TYR A 59 12.96 -13.71 7.21
N PRO A 60 14.03 -14.52 6.99
CA PRO A 60 15.41 -14.04 7.10
C PRO A 60 15.73 -12.87 6.17
N LEU A 61 15.18 -12.86 4.95
CA LEU A 61 15.35 -11.74 4.03
C LEU A 61 14.70 -10.45 4.56
N THR A 62 13.54 -10.54 5.22
CA THR A 62 12.92 -9.38 5.88
C THR A 62 13.76 -8.86 7.05
N ILE A 63 14.38 -9.75 7.83
CA ILE A 63 15.31 -9.37 8.89
C ILE A 63 16.53 -8.67 8.29
N PHE A 64 17.12 -9.23 7.24
CA PHE A 64 18.27 -8.66 6.55
C PHE A 64 17.95 -7.25 6.01
N GLY A 65 16.81 -7.07 5.34
CA GLY A 65 16.33 -5.76 4.90
C GLY A 65 16.12 -4.79 6.07
N GLY A 66 15.59 -5.28 7.20
CA GLY A 66 15.43 -4.50 8.43
C GLY A 66 16.76 -4.06 9.06
N ILE A 67 17.79 -4.91 9.02
CA ILE A 67 19.15 -4.60 9.48
C ILE A 67 19.81 -3.57 8.56
N LEU A 68 19.72 -3.74 7.24
CA LEU A 68 20.22 -2.75 6.28
C LEU A 68 19.54 -1.38 6.48
N GLY A 69 18.22 -1.37 6.65
CA GLY A 69 17.46 -0.15 6.96
C GLY A 69 17.74 0.43 8.35
N LYS A 70 18.35 -0.33 9.27
CA LYS A 70 18.85 0.15 10.56
C LYS A 70 20.24 0.76 10.42
N ASN A 71 21.14 0.10 9.71
CA ASN A 71 22.53 0.53 9.57
C ASN A 71 22.67 1.73 8.63
N GLY A 72 21.81 1.86 7.61
CA GLY A 72 21.74 3.03 6.74
C GLY A 72 21.03 4.26 7.35
N ARG A 73 20.78 4.28 8.66
CA ARG A 73 20.08 5.41 9.30
C ARG A 73 21.01 6.60 9.44
N ILE A 74 20.66 7.70 8.79
CA ILE A 74 21.11 9.03 9.21
C ILE A 74 20.41 9.34 10.53
N GLU A 75 21.18 9.75 11.54
CA GLU A 75 20.69 10.12 12.86
C GLU A 75 19.52 11.10 12.74
N TYR A 76 18.35 10.71 13.25
CA TYR A 76 17.15 11.53 13.13
C TYR A 76 17.19 12.63 14.18
N ASN A 77 17.90 13.71 13.86
CA ASN A 77 17.81 14.96 14.59
C ASN A 77 16.60 15.73 14.07
N PHE A 78 15.69 16.09 14.98
CA PHE A 78 14.58 16.97 14.62
C PHE A 78 15.20 18.28 14.11
N PRO A 79 14.80 18.75 12.91
CA PRO A 79 15.36 19.97 12.33
C PRO A 79 15.09 21.19 13.22
N CYS A 80 14.06 21.15 14.07
CA CYS A 80 13.69 22.18 15.04
C CYS A 80 13.49 21.59 16.44
N ARG A 81 13.70 22.42 17.47
CA ARG A 81 13.37 22.07 18.85
C ARG A 81 11.84 21.94 18.96
N THR A 82 11.36 20.74 19.25
CA THR A 82 9.93 20.50 19.45
C THR A 82 9.49 21.04 20.82
N LYS A 83 8.32 21.65 20.90
CA LYS A 83 7.66 21.94 22.18
C LYS A 83 6.95 20.67 22.66
N ASN A 84 7.01 20.39 23.96
CA ASN A 84 6.34 19.22 24.55
C ASN A 84 4.81 19.35 24.59
N ILE A 85 4.28 20.58 24.49
CA ILE A 85 2.83 20.84 24.49
C ILE A 85 2.35 20.85 23.04
N ALA A 86 1.37 20.00 22.74
CA ALA A 86 0.68 19.99 21.46
C ALA A 86 -0.06 21.31 21.25
N ARG A 87 0.12 21.94 20.09
CA ARG A 87 -0.64 23.12 19.71
C ARG A 87 -2.08 22.71 19.41
N GLU A 88 -3.04 23.53 19.80
CA GLU A 88 -4.44 23.33 19.44
C GLU A 88 -4.60 23.39 17.92
N ILE A 89 -5.42 22.49 17.37
CA ILE A 89 -5.64 22.37 15.92
C ILE A 89 -6.91 23.14 15.59
N PRO A 90 -6.86 24.14 14.69
CA PRO A 90 -8.02 24.92 14.34
C PRO A 90 -9.11 24.05 13.70
N SER A 91 -10.38 24.30 14.04
CA SER A 91 -11.51 23.65 13.40
C SER A 91 -11.63 24.13 11.94
N GLY A 92 -11.30 23.25 11.00
CA GLY A 92 -11.38 23.53 9.57
C GLY A 92 -12.73 23.15 8.95
N PRO A 93 -13.05 23.69 7.77
CA PRO A 93 -14.23 23.30 6.99
C PRO A 93 -14.17 21.84 6.52
N TRP A 94 -15.33 21.27 6.17
CA TRP A 94 -15.52 19.84 5.88
C TRP A 94 -14.60 19.28 4.78
N TYR A 95 -14.26 20.08 3.77
CA TYR A 95 -13.39 19.68 2.65
C TYR A 95 -11.93 19.48 3.07
N ARG A 96 -11.54 19.92 4.27
CA ARG A 96 -10.23 19.65 4.90
C ARG A 96 -10.28 18.45 5.86
N SER A 97 -11.40 17.73 5.91
CA SER A 97 -11.52 16.51 6.69
C SER A 97 -10.59 15.41 6.17
N SER A 98 -10.21 14.48 7.05
CA SER A 98 -9.37 13.34 6.69
C SER A 98 -9.94 12.52 5.54
N TRP A 99 -11.28 12.40 5.45
CA TRP A 99 -11.97 11.67 4.40
C TRP A 99 -11.84 12.35 3.04
N ALA A 100 -12.01 13.67 2.97
CA ALA A 100 -11.80 14.43 1.75
C ALA A 100 -10.33 14.36 1.30
N HIS A 101 -9.39 14.43 2.25
CA HIS A 101 -7.96 14.23 2.00
C HIS A 101 -7.67 12.86 1.40
N CYS A 102 -8.30 11.81 1.91
CA CYS A 102 -8.17 10.45 1.36
C CYS A 102 -8.79 10.36 -0.03
N ALA A 103 -10.00 10.88 -0.23
CA ALA A 103 -10.65 10.85 -1.54
C ALA A 103 -9.79 11.51 -2.64
N VAL A 104 -9.24 12.71 -2.39
CA VAL A 104 -8.37 13.40 -3.34
C VAL A 104 -7.03 12.65 -3.51
N GLY A 105 -6.44 12.21 -2.41
CA GLY A 105 -5.16 11.50 -2.42
C GLY A 105 -5.18 10.16 -3.15
N GLY A 106 -6.31 9.46 -3.13
CA GLY A 106 -6.49 8.17 -3.80
C GLY A 106 -7.04 8.27 -5.22
N PHE A 107 -7.90 9.25 -5.50
CA PHE A 107 -8.53 9.37 -6.81
C PHE A 107 -7.51 9.73 -7.91
N LEU A 108 -6.56 10.63 -7.62
CA LEU A 108 -5.57 11.06 -8.61
C LEU A 108 -4.64 9.92 -9.06
N PRO A 109 -3.97 9.17 -8.15
CA PRO A 109 -3.17 8.00 -8.55
C PRO A 109 -4.02 6.91 -9.23
N PHE A 110 -5.26 6.70 -8.78
CA PHE A 110 -6.17 5.75 -9.41
C PHE A 110 -6.51 6.14 -10.86
N SER A 111 -6.82 7.42 -11.10
CA SER A 111 -7.15 7.90 -12.44
C SER A 111 -6.03 7.66 -13.45
N ALA A 112 -4.77 7.84 -13.02
CA ALA A 112 -3.57 7.63 -13.82
C ALA A 112 -3.37 6.16 -14.24
N ILE A 113 -3.88 5.19 -13.47
CA ILE A 113 -3.70 3.75 -13.73
C ILE A 113 -4.99 3.04 -14.17
N SER A 114 -6.11 3.78 -14.28
CA SER A 114 -7.43 3.21 -14.53
C SER A 114 -7.50 2.36 -15.81
N VAL A 115 -6.90 2.83 -16.89
CA VAL A 115 -6.81 2.13 -18.18
C VAL A 115 -5.95 0.88 -18.07
N GLU A 116 -4.82 0.96 -17.38
CA GLU A 116 -3.90 -0.17 -17.22
C GLU A 116 -4.50 -1.26 -16.34
N MET A 117 -5.26 -0.87 -15.31
CA MET A 117 -6.01 -1.82 -14.50
C MET A 117 -7.02 -2.60 -15.33
N TYR A 118 -7.69 -1.98 -16.32
CA TYR A 118 -8.53 -2.72 -17.26
C TYR A 118 -7.75 -3.83 -17.99
N TYR A 119 -6.58 -3.50 -18.55
CA TYR A 119 -5.75 -4.48 -19.26
C TYR A 119 -5.23 -5.58 -18.33
N ILE A 120 -4.81 -5.23 -17.11
CA ILE A 120 -4.38 -6.20 -16.10
C ILE A 120 -5.52 -7.18 -15.76
N PHE A 121 -6.73 -6.69 -15.49
CA PHE A 121 -7.85 -7.59 -15.18
C PHE A 121 -8.33 -8.39 -16.39
N SER A 122 -8.30 -7.82 -17.59
CA SER A 122 -8.62 -8.53 -18.84
C SER A 122 -7.65 -9.68 -19.10
N THR A 123 -6.41 -9.58 -18.63
CA THR A 123 -5.36 -10.55 -18.91
C THR A 123 -5.18 -11.56 -17.79
N LEU A 124 -5.41 -11.17 -16.53
CA LEU A 124 -5.45 -12.08 -15.38
C LEU A 124 -6.69 -12.98 -15.39
N TRP A 125 -7.84 -12.43 -15.79
CA TRP A 125 -9.14 -13.12 -15.68
C TRP A 125 -9.81 -13.40 -17.03
N GLY A 126 -9.34 -12.77 -18.12
CA GLY A 126 -9.80 -13.04 -19.49
C GLY A 126 -8.78 -13.88 -20.28
N ARG A 127 -9.16 -14.27 -21.50
CA ARG A 127 -8.37 -15.17 -22.38
C ARG A 127 -7.33 -14.44 -23.23
N GLU A 128 -7.04 -13.17 -22.94
CA GLU A 128 -6.12 -12.37 -23.75
C GLU A 128 -4.74 -12.31 -23.10
N GLN A 129 -3.71 -12.68 -23.87
CA GLN A 129 -2.34 -12.62 -23.41
C GLN A 129 -1.85 -11.17 -23.44
N TYR A 130 -1.51 -10.61 -22.28
CA TYR A 130 -0.82 -9.32 -22.25
C TYR A 130 0.62 -9.51 -22.72
N THR A 131 0.98 -8.90 -23.84
CA THR A 131 2.34 -9.02 -24.40
C THR A 131 3.24 -7.84 -24.03
N LEU A 132 2.70 -6.79 -23.40
CA LEU A 132 3.40 -5.52 -23.16
C LEU A 132 3.81 -5.32 -21.68
N TYR A 133 4.43 -6.33 -21.07
CA TYR A 133 4.92 -6.26 -19.68
C TYR A 133 5.88 -5.07 -19.41
N GLY A 134 6.60 -4.59 -20.43
CA GLY A 134 7.47 -3.42 -20.32
C GLY A 134 6.69 -2.12 -20.00
N ILE A 135 5.48 -1.96 -20.54
CA ILE A 135 4.64 -0.79 -20.30
C ILE A 135 4.15 -0.77 -18.85
N LEU A 136 3.79 -1.93 -18.28
CA LEU A 136 3.38 -2.04 -16.88
C LEU A 136 4.45 -1.54 -15.91
N GLY A 137 5.73 -1.83 -16.17
CA GLY A 137 6.84 -1.33 -15.37
C GLY A 137 6.96 0.20 -15.42
N VAL A 138 6.84 0.79 -16.61
CA VAL A 138 6.88 2.25 -16.79
C VAL A 138 5.68 2.91 -16.07
N VAL A 139 4.48 2.37 -16.25
CA VAL A 139 3.26 2.85 -15.58
C VAL A 139 3.41 2.76 -14.06
N PHE A 140 3.99 1.67 -13.55
CA PHE A 140 4.24 1.53 -12.12
C PHE A 140 5.18 2.63 -11.59
N ILE A 141 6.26 2.96 -12.31
CA ILE A 141 7.14 4.07 -11.94
C ILE A 141 6.40 5.41 -11.96
N ILE A 142 5.58 5.65 -12.99
CA ILE A 142 4.75 6.87 -13.09
C ILE A 142 3.77 6.93 -11.91
N LEU A 143 3.13 5.82 -11.55
CA LEU A 143 2.23 5.73 -10.40
C LEU A 143 2.93 6.12 -9.10
N LEU A 144 4.13 5.58 -8.84
CA LEU A 144 4.89 5.94 -7.64
C LEU A 144 5.26 7.43 -7.62
N SER A 145 5.64 7.99 -8.78
CA SER A 145 5.96 9.42 -8.94
C SER A 145 4.74 10.31 -8.68
N VAL A 146 3.60 10.03 -9.32
CA VAL A 146 2.34 10.77 -9.13
C VAL A 146 1.89 10.69 -7.67
N THR A 147 1.97 9.51 -7.07
CA THR A 147 1.63 9.29 -5.66
C THR A 147 2.53 10.13 -4.74
N ALA A 148 3.84 10.17 -5.01
CA ALA A 148 4.77 11.00 -4.26
C ALA A 148 4.42 12.49 -4.40
N CYS A 149 4.18 13.00 -5.61
CA CYS A 149 3.83 14.40 -5.84
C CYS A 149 2.51 14.80 -5.14
N VAL A 150 1.47 13.98 -5.27
CA VAL A 150 0.17 14.22 -4.61
C VAL A 150 0.32 14.20 -3.09
N SER A 151 1.08 13.26 -2.53
CA SER A 151 1.31 13.19 -1.09
C SER A 151 2.02 14.43 -0.52
N VAL A 152 3.00 14.96 -1.25
CA VAL A 152 3.72 16.19 -0.87
C VAL A 152 2.77 17.39 -0.89
N ALA A 153 1.99 17.55 -1.96
CA ALA A 153 1.03 18.64 -2.08
C ALA A 153 -0.03 18.60 -0.97
N LEU A 154 -0.60 17.43 -0.69
CA LEU A 154 -1.61 17.27 0.37
C LEU A 154 -1.02 17.50 1.76
N THR A 155 0.21 17.05 2.01
CA THR A 155 0.93 17.31 3.27
C THR A 155 1.24 18.80 3.43
N TYR A 156 1.60 19.50 2.35
CA TYR A 156 1.80 20.95 2.36
C TYR A 156 0.52 21.69 2.76
N PHE A 157 -0.62 21.40 2.10
CA PHE A 157 -1.89 22.04 2.45
C PHE A 157 -2.33 21.73 3.89
N GLN A 158 -2.03 20.52 4.38
CA GLN A 158 -2.31 20.16 5.78
C GLN A 158 -1.47 20.99 6.76
N LEU A 159 -0.17 21.13 6.50
CA LEU A 159 0.74 21.92 7.35
C LEU A 159 0.42 23.42 7.29
N ALA A 160 0.02 23.93 6.12
CA ALA A 160 -0.44 25.31 5.95
C ALA A 160 -1.73 25.61 6.74
N ALA A 161 -2.53 24.58 7.04
CA ALA A 161 -3.69 24.66 7.92
C ALA A 161 -3.36 24.43 9.41
N GLU A 162 -2.07 24.44 9.77
CA GLU A 162 -1.55 24.21 11.12
C GLU A 162 -1.86 22.81 11.73
N ASP A 163 -2.29 21.82 10.92
CA ASP A 163 -2.50 20.44 11.41
C ASP A 163 -1.21 19.61 11.30
N TYR A 164 -0.54 19.40 12.43
CA TYR A 164 0.72 18.66 12.52
C TYR A 164 0.58 17.13 12.39
N ARG A 165 -0.64 16.57 12.34
CA ARG A 165 -0.90 15.10 12.34
C ARG A 165 -0.73 14.48 10.94
N TRP A 166 0.38 14.76 10.26
CA TRP A 166 0.61 14.35 8.87
C TRP A 166 1.03 12.88 8.72
N TRP A 167 1.57 12.25 9.78
CA TRP A 167 2.22 10.94 9.70
C TRP A 167 1.27 9.85 9.20
N TRP A 168 0.18 9.60 9.92
CA TRP A 168 -0.81 8.60 9.52
C TRP A 168 -1.67 9.08 8.33
N ARG A 169 -1.95 10.38 8.26
CA ARG A 169 -2.75 10.95 7.17
C ARG A 169 -2.08 10.77 5.81
N SER A 170 -0.76 10.93 5.71
CA SER A 170 -0.01 10.69 4.47
C SER A 170 -0.17 9.24 3.99
N ILE A 171 -0.08 8.25 4.90
CA ILE A 171 -0.27 6.83 4.59
C ILE A 171 -1.69 6.56 4.09
N PHE A 172 -2.71 6.99 4.84
CA PHE A 172 -4.10 6.74 4.46
C PHE A 172 -4.51 7.49 3.18
N SER A 173 -3.97 8.68 2.93
CA SER A 173 -4.33 9.47 1.76
C SER A 173 -3.99 8.78 0.45
N ALA A 174 -2.73 8.39 0.25
CA ALA A 174 -2.29 7.64 -0.93
C ALA A 174 -2.74 6.18 -0.89
N GLY A 175 -2.75 5.55 0.29
CA GLY A 175 -3.20 4.17 0.45
C GLY A 175 -4.66 3.98 0.01
N SER A 176 -5.51 5.00 0.17
CA SER A 176 -6.91 4.98 -0.27
C SER A 176 -7.08 4.69 -1.77
N THR A 177 -6.04 4.86 -2.60
CA THR A 177 -6.00 4.38 -3.99
C THR A 177 -6.40 2.90 -4.09
N GLY A 178 -5.97 2.06 -3.13
CA GLY A 178 -6.37 0.65 -3.06
C GLY A 178 -7.88 0.46 -2.85
N GLY A 179 -8.54 1.39 -2.17
CA GLY A 179 -10.01 1.42 -2.06
C GLY A 179 -10.69 1.78 -3.38
N PHE A 180 -10.14 2.72 -4.15
CA PHE A 180 -10.63 3.02 -5.50
C PHE A 180 -10.44 1.83 -6.45
N VAL A 181 -9.30 1.15 -6.36
CA VAL A 181 -9.06 -0.10 -7.09
C VAL A 181 -10.10 -1.15 -6.69
N LEU A 182 -10.41 -1.30 -5.40
CA LEU A 182 -11.42 -2.26 -4.94
C LEU A 182 -12.80 -1.96 -5.53
N MET A 183 -13.22 -0.69 -5.56
CA MET A 183 -14.47 -0.28 -6.21
C MET A 183 -14.46 -0.63 -7.70
N TYR A 184 -13.32 -0.45 -8.38
CA TYR A 184 -13.15 -0.86 -9.77
C TYR A 184 -13.25 -2.38 -9.95
N CYS A 185 -12.67 -3.18 -9.04
CA CYS A 185 -12.81 -4.64 -9.07
C CYS A 185 -14.28 -5.08 -8.99
N VAL A 186 -15.05 -4.45 -8.10
CA VAL A 186 -16.49 -4.73 -7.97
C VAL A 186 -17.24 -4.36 -9.26
N PHE A 187 -16.94 -3.21 -9.86
CA PHE A 187 -17.52 -2.81 -11.14
C PHE A 187 -17.17 -3.82 -12.25
N TYR A 188 -15.90 -4.22 -12.35
CA TYR A 188 -15.42 -5.18 -13.35
C TYR A 188 -16.11 -6.54 -13.20
N TYR A 189 -16.26 -7.03 -11.97
CA TYR A 189 -16.94 -8.28 -11.67
C TYR A 189 -18.41 -8.27 -12.09
N LEU A 190 -19.13 -7.18 -11.79
CA LEU A 190 -20.57 -7.10 -12.06
C LEU A 190 -20.91 -6.83 -13.54
N LYS A 191 -20.04 -6.15 -14.28
CA LYS A 191 -20.35 -5.65 -15.62
C LYS A 191 -19.53 -6.27 -16.75
N ARG A 192 -18.41 -6.94 -16.47
CA ARG A 192 -17.43 -7.31 -17.51
C ARG A 192 -16.92 -8.75 -17.42
N SER A 193 -16.71 -9.28 -16.21
CA SER A 193 -16.00 -10.56 -16.03
C SER A 193 -16.72 -11.76 -16.66
N ASN A 194 -18.06 -11.71 -16.76
CA ASN A 194 -18.90 -12.83 -17.20
C ASN A 194 -18.60 -14.15 -16.45
N MET A 195 -18.02 -14.04 -15.25
CA MET A 195 -17.68 -15.15 -14.36
C MET A 195 -18.90 -15.58 -13.58
N SER A 196 -19.12 -16.88 -13.50
CA SER A 196 -20.28 -17.46 -12.82
C SER A 196 -19.87 -18.65 -11.97
N GLY A 197 -20.41 -18.72 -10.76
CA GLY A 197 -20.17 -19.81 -9.81
C GLY A 197 -19.37 -19.38 -8.58
N GLY A 198 -19.68 -20.00 -7.44
CA GLY A 198 -19.14 -19.60 -6.14
C GLY A 198 -17.61 -19.68 -6.06
N LEU A 199 -16.99 -20.68 -6.69
CA LEU A 199 -15.53 -20.83 -6.74
C LEU A 199 -14.87 -19.60 -7.39
N GLN A 200 -15.30 -19.24 -8.60
CA GLN A 200 -14.75 -18.11 -9.35
C GLN A 200 -14.98 -16.78 -8.63
N THR A 201 -16.14 -16.60 -7.98
CA THR A 201 -16.42 -15.40 -7.19
C THR A 201 -15.45 -15.26 -6.02
N ILE A 202 -15.24 -16.34 -5.26
CA ILE A 202 -14.37 -16.32 -4.08
C ILE A 202 -12.92 -16.10 -4.50
N GLU A 203 -12.46 -16.76 -5.56
CA GLU A 203 -11.12 -16.55 -6.14
C GLU A 203 -10.92 -15.10 -6.58
N PHE A 204 -11.84 -14.57 -7.38
CA PHE A 204 -11.77 -13.19 -7.85
C PHE A 204 -11.72 -12.20 -6.69
N VAL A 205 -12.62 -12.32 -5.72
CA VAL A 205 -12.72 -11.39 -4.58
C VAL A 205 -11.49 -11.50 -3.68
N GLY A 206 -11.02 -12.71 -3.38
CA GLY A 206 -9.86 -12.91 -2.51
C GLY A 206 -8.59 -12.33 -3.11
N TRP A 207 -8.27 -12.68 -4.36
CA TRP A 207 -7.09 -12.16 -5.03
C TRP A 207 -7.18 -10.65 -5.25
N SER A 208 -8.36 -10.13 -5.60
CA SER A 208 -8.58 -8.68 -5.73
C SER A 208 -8.37 -7.94 -4.40
N LEU A 209 -8.90 -8.46 -3.28
CA LEU A 209 -8.71 -7.87 -1.96
C LEU A 209 -7.23 -7.85 -1.57
N LEU A 210 -6.51 -8.94 -1.82
CA LEU A 210 -5.08 -9.02 -1.57
C LEU A 210 -4.32 -7.99 -2.42
N THR A 211 -4.61 -7.89 -3.71
CA THR A 211 -4.00 -6.88 -4.60
C THR A 211 -4.27 -5.46 -4.08
N CYS A 212 -5.51 -5.14 -3.72
CA CYS A 212 -5.86 -3.83 -3.15
C CYS A 212 -5.07 -3.53 -1.87
N TYR A 213 -4.89 -4.54 -1.01
CA TYR A 213 -4.11 -4.41 0.22
C TYR A 213 -2.61 -4.16 -0.06
N VAL A 214 -2.03 -4.85 -1.05
CA VAL A 214 -0.65 -4.60 -1.48
C VAL A 214 -0.48 -3.19 -2.06
N PHE A 215 -1.44 -2.73 -2.86
CA PHE A 215 -1.47 -1.35 -3.36
C PHE A 215 -1.54 -0.34 -2.21
N PHE A 216 -2.40 -0.58 -1.22
CA PHE A 216 -2.52 0.28 -0.03
C PHE A 216 -1.19 0.41 0.71
N LEU A 217 -0.51 -0.71 0.98
CA LEU A 217 0.77 -0.72 1.69
C LEU A 217 1.89 -0.06 0.87
N THR A 218 1.98 -0.37 -0.42
CA THR A 218 3.03 0.16 -1.31
C THR A 218 2.90 1.68 -1.47
N LEU A 219 1.72 2.15 -1.87
CA LEU A 219 1.47 3.58 -2.10
C LEU A 219 1.48 4.37 -0.80
N GLY A 220 0.97 3.80 0.29
CA GLY A 220 1.06 4.39 1.63
C GLY A 220 2.52 4.57 2.09
N THR A 221 3.39 3.60 1.80
CA THR A 221 4.82 3.67 2.14
C THR A 221 5.54 4.76 1.32
N VAL A 222 5.30 4.82 0.01
CA VAL A 222 5.89 5.86 -0.86
C VAL A 222 5.45 7.25 -0.44
N SER A 223 4.15 7.42 -0.18
CA SER A 223 3.58 8.68 0.32
C SER A 223 4.22 9.13 1.63
N PHE A 224 4.38 8.22 2.57
CA PHE A 224 5.02 8.53 3.85
C PHE A 224 6.48 8.95 3.70
N MET A 225 7.26 8.25 2.87
CA MET A 225 8.66 8.57 2.64
C MET A 225 8.83 9.91 1.92
N ALA A 226 7.99 10.20 0.92
CA ALA A 226 7.97 11.47 0.21
C ALA A 226 7.61 12.63 1.16
N SER A 227 6.53 12.46 1.94
CA SER A 227 6.07 13.45 2.92
C SER A 227 7.11 13.70 4.02
N LEU A 228 7.75 12.65 4.55
CA LEU A 228 8.82 12.77 5.54
C LEU A 228 10.02 13.56 5.01
N THR A 229 10.42 13.30 3.76
CA THR A 229 11.55 14.00 3.12
C THR A 229 11.23 15.48 2.91
N PHE A 230 10.01 15.77 2.44
CA PHE A 230 9.50 17.12 2.26
C PHE A 230 9.44 17.91 3.59
N VAL A 231 8.87 17.31 4.63
CA VAL A 231 8.79 17.91 5.97
C VAL A 231 10.18 18.27 6.49
N LYS A 232 11.14 17.35 6.39
CA LYS A 232 12.54 17.62 6.79
C LYS A 232 13.14 18.79 6.01
N TYR A 233 12.86 18.86 4.71
CA TYR A 233 13.36 19.93 3.86
C TYR A 233 12.81 21.30 4.29
N ILE A 234 11.50 21.44 4.49
CA ILE A 234 10.90 22.71 4.92
C ILE A 234 11.44 23.16 6.28
N TYR A 235 11.41 22.30 7.28
CA TYR A 235 11.82 22.68 8.64
C TYR A 235 13.32 22.96 8.76
N ARG A 236 14.15 22.43 7.86
CA ARG A 236 15.57 22.80 7.79
C ARG A 236 15.77 24.23 7.27
N ASN A 237 14.99 24.63 6.27
CA ASN A 237 15.14 25.94 5.62
C ASN A 237 14.48 27.09 6.38
N ILE A 238 13.40 26.86 7.14
CA ILE A 238 12.75 27.89 7.99
C ILE A 238 13.70 28.50 9.04
N LYS A 239 14.82 27.83 9.36
CA LYS A 239 15.84 28.36 10.28
C LYS A 239 16.88 29.29 9.63
N MET A 240 16.90 29.40 8.30
CA MET A 240 17.90 30.19 7.59
C MET A 240 17.42 31.60 7.22
N ASP A 241 16.16 31.92 7.49
CA ASP A 241 15.58 33.28 7.48
C ASP A 241 15.38 33.77 8.92
#